data_AF-A0A0B2SLG9-F1
#
_entry.id   AF-A0A0B2SLG9-F1
#
_cell.length_a   1.000
_cell.length_b   1.000
_cell.length_c   1.000
_cell.angle_alpha   90.00
_cell.angle_beta   90.00
_cell.angle_gamma   90.00
#
_symmetry.space_group_name_H-M   'P 1'
#
loop_
_entity.id
_entity.type
_entity.pdbx_description
1 polymer ?
#
loop_
_entity_poly.entity_id
_entity_poly.type
_entity_poly.pdbx_seq_one_letter_code
_entity_poly.pdbx_strand_id
1 'polypeptide(L)'
;MVGLGLKPNIVTFNALINGFCKKKMIKEARKLFDDIAEQDLVPNAITFNTMIDAFCKAGMMEEGFALCNSMLDEGIFPNVSTYNCLIAGLCRNQNVRAAKKLLNEMENYELKFFQMFPPIIA
;
A
#
# COMPACT_ATOMS: atom_id res chain seq x y z
N MET A 1 -12.18 -22.29 4.62
CA MET A 1 -11.89 -22.06 3.19
C MET A 1 -11.19 -23.28 2.59
N VAL A 2 -10.10 -23.79 3.18
CA VAL A 2 -9.42 -25.01 2.70
C VAL A 2 -10.29 -26.29 2.81
N GLY A 3 -11.12 -26.41 3.85
CA GLY A 3 -12.00 -27.58 4.05
C GLY A 3 -13.20 -27.71 3.10
N LEU A 4 -13.42 -26.76 2.20
CA LEU A 4 -14.52 -26.79 1.21
C LEU A 4 -14.04 -26.94 -0.24
N GLY A 5 -12.73 -27.15 -0.46
CA GLY A 5 -12.15 -27.26 -1.82
C GLY A 5 -12.08 -25.93 -2.60
N LEU A 6 -12.34 -24.80 -1.95
CA LEU A 6 -12.26 -23.47 -2.57
C LEU A 6 -10.82 -22.97 -2.55
N LYS A 7 -10.23 -22.76 -3.74
CA LYS A 7 -8.89 -22.16 -3.88
C LYS A 7 -8.95 -20.68 -3.44
N PRO A 8 -8.14 -20.25 -2.46
CA PRO A 8 -8.06 -18.85 -2.08
C PRO A 8 -7.67 -17.98 -3.27
N ASN A 9 -8.28 -16.80 -3.38
CA ASN A 9 -7.95 -15.78 -4.37
C ASN A 9 -7.37 -14.54 -3.71
N ILE A 10 -6.93 -13.55 -4.49
CA ILE A 10 -6.31 -12.33 -3.96
C ILE A 10 -7.21 -11.57 -2.96
N VAL A 11 -8.53 -11.59 -3.19
CA VAL A 11 -9.50 -10.97 -2.27
C VAL A 11 -9.50 -11.65 -0.90
N THR A 12 -9.36 -12.97 -0.89
CA THR A 12 -9.24 -13.76 0.35
C THR A 12 -7.97 -13.38 1.12
N PHE A 13 -6.82 -13.30 0.43
CA PHE A 13 -5.57 -12.88 1.03
C PHE A 13 -5.65 -11.45 1.58
N ASN A 14 -6.21 -10.50 0.82
CA ASN A 14 -6.39 -9.12 1.27
C ASN A 14 -7.25 -9.03 2.53
N ALA A 15 -8.32 -9.83 2.62
CA ALA A 15 -9.16 -9.89 3.81
C ALA A 15 -8.40 -10.44 5.02
N LEU A 16 -7.63 -11.52 4.85
CA LEU A 16 -6.83 -12.11 5.91
C LEU A 16 -5.72 -11.17 6.38
N ILE A 17 -4.94 -10.61 5.46
CA ILE A 17 -3.90 -9.62 5.73
C ILE A 17 -4.48 -8.45 6.53
N ASN A 18 -5.57 -7.84 6.05
CA ASN A 18 -6.24 -6.75 6.76
C ASN A 18 -6.69 -7.17 8.18
N GLY A 19 -7.19 -8.40 8.34
CA GLY A 19 -7.57 -8.96 9.63
C GLY A 19 -6.39 -9.06 10.61
N PHE A 20 -5.23 -9.57 10.15
CA PHE A 20 -4.01 -9.64 10.95
C PHE A 20 -3.45 -8.25 11.26
N CYS A 21 -3.45 -7.34 10.30
CA CYS A 21 -3.05 -5.94 10.49
C CYS A 21 -3.89 -5.25 11.58
N LYS A 22 -5.22 -5.44 11.58
CA LYS A 22 -6.12 -4.90 12.62
C LYS A 22 -5.85 -5.48 14.01
N LYS A 23 -5.37 -6.72 14.08
CA LYS A 23 -4.93 -7.37 15.34
C LYS A 23 -3.49 -7.01 15.73
N LYS A 24 -2.82 -6.12 15.00
CA LYS A 24 -1.39 -5.77 15.17
C LYS A 24 -0.44 -6.96 15.01
N MET A 25 -0.89 -8.01 14.32
CA MET A 25 -0.12 -9.23 14.03
C MET A 25 0.60 -9.05 12.68
N ILE A 26 1.54 -8.09 12.65
CA ILE A 26 2.18 -7.62 11.41
C ILE A 26 3.06 -8.71 10.77
N LYS A 27 3.69 -9.57 11.58
CA LYS A 27 4.54 -10.66 11.09
C LYS A 27 3.72 -11.70 10.31
N GLU A 28 2.54 -12.03 10.82
CA GLU A 28 1.60 -12.96 10.22
C GLU A 28 0.97 -12.36 8.96
N ALA A 29 0.64 -11.07 8.98
CA ALA A 29 0.21 -10.34 7.80
C ALA A 29 1.29 -10.34 6.71
N ARG A 30 2.56 -10.13 7.08
CA ARG A 30 3.69 -10.15 6.14
C ARG A 30 3.90 -11.53 5.52
N LYS A 31 3.85 -12.60 6.32
CA LYS A 31 3.92 -13.97 5.78
C LYS A 31 2.86 -14.22 4.74
N LEU A 32 1.61 -13.88 5.04
CA LEU A 32 0.52 -14.03 4.07
C LEU A 32 0.71 -13.18 2.81
N PHE A 33 1.33 -12.00 2.92
CA PHE A 33 1.69 -11.18 1.77
C PHE A 33 2.74 -11.88 0.89
N ASP A 34 3.78 -12.43 1.50
CA ASP A 34 4.85 -13.16 0.79
C ASP A 34 4.31 -14.45 0.13
N ASP A 35 3.40 -15.16 0.81
CA ASP A 35 2.75 -16.37 0.32
C ASP A 35 1.90 -16.14 -0.96
N ILE A 36 1.48 -14.89 -1.27
CA ILE A 36 0.67 -14.59 -2.46
C ILE A 36 1.40 -15.02 -3.74
N ALA A 37 2.70 -14.71 -3.82
CA ALA A 37 3.52 -15.06 -4.98
C ALA A 37 3.68 -16.58 -5.13
N GLU A 38 3.79 -17.30 -4.01
CA GLU A 38 3.88 -18.77 -3.99
C GLU A 38 2.59 -19.47 -4.45
N GLN A 39 1.46 -18.76 -4.46
CA GLN A 39 0.17 -19.26 -4.91
C GLN A 39 -0.17 -18.92 -6.37
N ASP A 40 0.81 -18.42 -7.14
CA ASP A 40 0.65 -17.90 -8.50
C ASP A 40 -0.39 -16.77 -8.58
N LEU A 41 -0.53 -16.00 -7.50
CA LEU A 41 -1.42 -14.84 -7.44
C LEU A 41 -0.60 -13.56 -7.58
N VAL A 42 -1.22 -12.54 -8.18
CA VAL A 42 -0.59 -11.22 -8.37
C VAL A 42 -1.15 -10.25 -7.34
N PRO A 43 -0.31 -9.69 -6.45
CA PRO A 43 -0.74 -8.64 -5.55
C PRO A 43 -1.15 -7.40 -6.35
N ASN A 44 -2.11 -6.64 -5.84
CA ASN A 44 -2.57 -5.40 -6.45
C ASN A 44 -2.34 -4.20 -5.53
N ALA A 45 -2.61 -2.99 -6.01
CA ALA A 45 -2.43 -1.77 -5.22
C ALA A 45 -3.15 -1.81 -3.85
N ILE A 46 -4.30 -2.49 -3.75
CA ILE A 46 -5.03 -2.64 -2.47
C ILE A 46 -4.23 -3.51 -1.49
N THR A 47 -3.63 -4.58 -1.98
CA THR A 47 -2.80 -5.52 -1.22
C THR A 47 -1.62 -4.79 -0.59
N PHE A 48 -0.89 -4.04 -1.41
CA PHE A 48 0.24 -3.21 -0.99
C PHE A 48 -0.19 -2.12 -0.01
N ASN A 49 -1.21 -1.34 -0.33
CA ASN A 49 -1.69 -0.25 0.53
C ASN A 49 -2.12 -0.75 1.91
N THR A 50 -2.71 -1.95 1.98
CA THR A 50 -3.09 -2.58 3.25
C THR A 50 -1.87 -2.87 4.12
N MET A 51 -0.79 -3.39 3.54
CA MET A 51 0.46 -3.64 4.25
C MET A 51 1.22 -2.36 4.62
N ILE A 52 1.28 -1.38 3.70
CA ILE A 52 1.90 -0.08 3.94
C ILE A 52 1.21 0.64 5.11
N ASP A 53 -0.13 0.70 5.11
CA ASP A 53 -0.89 1.29 6.22
C ASP A 53 -0.60 0.59 7.55
N ALA A 54 -0.49 -0.74 7.53
CA ALA A 54 -0.20 -1.54 8.71
C ALA A 54 1.20 -1.25 9.28
N PHE A 55 2.22 -1.18 8.43
CA PHE A 55 3.57 -0.80 8.81
C PHE A 55 3.61 0.64 9.36
N CYS A 56 2.96 1.58 8.69
CA CYS A 56 2.86 2.97 9.14
C CYS A 56 2.19 3.08 10.51
N LYS A 57 1.11 2.34 10.77
CA LYS A 57 0.43 2.29 12.07
C LYS A 57 1.25 1.62 13.18
N ALA A 58 2.15 0.71 12.81
CA ALA A 58 3.09 0.08 13.73
C ALA A 58 4.35 0.93 13.99
N GLY A 59 4.49 2.09 13.33
CA GLY A 59 5.66 2.94 13.42
C GLY A 59 6.84 2.48 12.56
N MET A 60 6.66 1.40 11.79
CA MET A 60 7.64 0.77 10.89
C MET A 60 7.70 1.51 9.55
N MET A 61 8.11 2.78 9.59
CA MET A 61 8.04 3.65 8.41
C MET A 61 9.01 3.24 7.30
N GLU A 62 10.19 2.73 7.65
CA GLU A 62 11.19 2.30 6.67
C GLU A 62 10.66 1.15 5.81
N GLU A 63 9.99 0.18 6.45
CA GLU A 63 9.34 -0.95 5.78
C GLU A 63 8.16 -0.49 4.93
N GLY A 64 7.39 0.51 5.40
CA GLY A 64 6.32 1.12 4.61
C GLY A 64 6.83 1.78 3.32
N PHE A 65 7.94 2.52 3.38
CA PHE A 65 8.56 3.11 2.20
C PHE A 65 9.21 2.09 1.29
N ALA A 66 9.91 1.10 1.85
CA ALA A 66 10.51 0.01 1.07
C ALA A 66 9.45 -0.74 0.26
N LEU A 67 8.30 -1.02 0.89
CA LEU A 67 7.19 -1.69 0.22
C LEU A 67 6.51 -0.80 -0.83
N CYS A 68 6.44 0.52 -0.62
CA CYS A 68 5.99 1.47 -1.64
C CYS A 68 6.92 1.50 -2.86
N ASN A 69 8.23 1.38 -2.66
CA ASN A 69 9.20 1.32 -3.76
C ASN A 69 9.07 0.01 -4.53
N SER A 70 8.90 -1.12 -3.85
CA SER A 70 8.74 -2.42 -4.52
C SER A 70 7.46 -2.51 -5.36
N MET A 71 6.43 -1.70 -5.07
CA MET A 71 5.27 -1.57 -5.96
C MET A 71 5.69 -1.19 -7.38
N LEU A 72 6.64 -0.23 -7.50
CA LEU A 72 7.12 0.24 -8.80
C LEU A 72 7.92 -0.84 -9.53
N ASP A 73 8.73 -1.63 -8.78
CA ASP A 73 9.48 -2.75 -9.33
C ASP A 73 8.55 -3.84 -9.90
N GLU A 74 7.37 -3.99 -9.32
CA GLU A 74 6.30 -4.90 -9.77
C GLU A 74 5.37 -4.26 -10.81
N GLY A 75 5.65 -3.04 -11.28
CA GLY A 75 4.83 -2.32 -12.28
C GLY A 75 3.49 -1.81 -11.74
N ILE A 76 3.32 -1.76 -10.42
CA ILE A 76 2.13 -1.25 -9.74
C ILE A 76 2.43 0.18 -9.30
N PHE A 77 1.71 1.16 -9.85
CA PHE A 77 1.95 2.55 -9.49
C PHE A 77 1.32 2.90 -8.13
N PRO A 78 2.09 3.51 -7.20
CA PRO A 78 1.54 4.14 -6.00
C PRO A 78 0.47 5.15 -6.38
N ASN A 79 -0.64 5.13 -5.65
CA ASN A 79 -1.77 6.04 -5.88
C ASN A 79 -2.02 6.93 -4.67
N VAL A 80 -3.03 7.78 -4.75
CA VAL A 80 -3.47 8.67 -3.66
C VAL A 80 -3.60 7.94 -2.32
N SER A 81 -4.16 6.72 -2.33
CA SER A 81 -4.31 5.93 -1.10
C SER A 81 -2.95 5.51 -0.53
N THR A 82 -1.98 5.15 -1.38
CA THR A 82 -0.61 4.81 -0.96
C THR A 82 0.07 5.98 -0.26
N TYR A 83 0.05 7.16 -0.88
CA TYR A 83 0.64 8.38 -0.31
C TYR A 83 -0.07 8.80 0.98
N ASN A 84 -1.41 8.73 1.03
CA ASN A 84 -2.18 9.03 2.24
C ASN A 84 -1.76 8.14 3.42
N CYS A 85 -1.51 6.85 3.19
CA CYS A 85 -1.03 5.94 4.24
C CYS A 85 0.34 6.38 4.79
N LEU A 86 1.30 6.70 3.91
CA LEU A 86 2.63 7.15 4.29
C LEU A 86 2.62 8.50 5.02
N ILE A 87 1.87 9.47 4.50
CA ILE A 87 1.69 10.80 5.13
C ILE A 87 1.07 10.64 6.52
N ALA A 88 0.01 9.84 6.65
CA ALA A 88 -0.63 9.59 7.93
C ALA A 88 0.32 8.89 8.92
N GLY A 89 1.16 7.97 8.44
CA GLY A 89 2.24 7.35 9.23
C GLY A 89 3.27 8.36 9.74
N LEU A 90 3.80 9.21 8.86
CA LEU A 90 4.76 10.26 9.22
C LEU A 90 4.21 11.24 10.24
N CYS A 91 2.94 11.65 10.10
CA CYS A 91 2.27 12.51 11.06
C CYS A 91 2.16 11.86 12.45
N ARG A 92 1.81 10.56 12.52
CA ARG A 92 1.76 9.81 13.79
C ARG A 92 3.13 9.68 14.45
N ASN A 93 4.19 9.55 13.66
CA ASN A 93 5.57 9.51 14.12
C ASN A 93 6.18 10.91 14.35
N GLN A 94 5.36 11.96 14.39
CA GLN A 94 5.77 13.37 14.60
C GLN A 94 6.75 13.92 13.55
N ASN A 95 6.94 13.23 12.42
CA ASN A 95 7.78 13.70 11.32
C ASN A 95 6.96 14.51 10.31
N VAL A 96 6.37 15.61 10.80
CA VAL A 96 5.47 16.47 10.02
C VAL A 96 6.20 17.13 8.84
N ARG A 97 7.51 17.39 8.97
CA ARG A 97 8.31 17.97 7.88
C ARG A 97 8.38 17.02 6.68
N ALA A 98 8.65 15.73 6.91
CA ALA A 98 8.63 14.74 5.85
C ALA A 98 7.22 14.55 5.30
N ALA A 99 6.19 14.55 6.15
CA ALA A 99 4.80 14.42 5.72
C ALA A 99 4.39 15.53 4.75
N LYS A 100 4.75 16.79 5.07
CA LYS A 100 4.49 17.95 4.19
C LYS A 100 5.27 17.87 2.88
N LYS A 101 6.53 17.39 2.92
CA LYS A 101 7.32 17.19 1.70
C LYS A 101 6.64 16.19 0.76
N LEU A 102 6.20 15.05 1.31
CA LEU A 102 5.53 14.00 0.54
C LEU A 102 4.17 14.46 -0.02
N LEU A 103 3.41 15.27 0.75
CA LEU A 103 2.17 15.89 0.27
C LEU A 103 2.43 16.81 -0.93
N ASN A 104 3.42 17.69 -0.83
CA ASN A 104 3.79 18.59 -1.92
C ASN A 104 4.27 17.81 -3.17
N GLU A 105 4.99 16.70 -2.98
CA GLU A 105 5.40 15.83 -4.09
C GLU A 105 4.17 15.24 -4.79
N MET A 106 3.21 14.69 -4.04
CA MET A 106 1.95 14.16 -4.59
C MET A 106 1.17 15.22 -5.38
N GLU A 107 0.99 16.42 -4.83
CA GLU A 107 0.30 17.53 -5.51
C GLU A 107 1.00 17.90 -6.83
N ASN A 108 2.33 17.91 -6.85
CA ASN A 108 3.09 18.17 -8.08
C ASN A 108 2.95 17.06 -9.13
N TYR A 109 2.76 15.79 -8.72
CA TYR A 109 2.49 14.68 -9.65
C TYR A 109 1.07 14.76 -10.23
N GLU A 110 0.06 15.07 -9.41
CA GLU A 110 -1.31 15.31 -9.91
C GLU A 110 -1.35 16.51 -10.86
N LEU A 111 -0.68 17.62 -10.51
CA LEU A 111 -0.58 18.80 -11.38
C LEU A 111 0.12 18.50 -12.71
N LYS A 112 1.17 17.67 -12.71
CA LYS A 112 1.82 17.22 -13.96
C LYS A 112 0.91 16.33 -14.81
N PHE A 113 0.08 15.49 -14.20
CA PHE A 113 -0.90 14.67 -14.91
C PHE A 113 -1.99 15.53 -15.58
N PHE A 114 -2.49 16.55 -14.88
CA PHE A 114 -3.42 17.55 -15.43
C PHE A 114 -2.80 18.43 -16.53
N GLN A 115 -1.50 18.74 -16.46
CA GLN A 115 -0.79 19.48 -17.51
C GLN A 115 -0.44 18.61 -18.73
N MET A 116 -0.24 17.31 -18.53
CA MET A 116 0.11 16.37 -19.62
C MET A 116 -1.11 15.94 -20.45
N PHE A 117 -2.31 16.00 -19.87
CA PHE A 117 -3.58 15.81 -20.56
C PHE A 117 -4.51 16.99 -20.23
N PRO A 118 -4.36 18.15 -20.89
CA PRO A 118 -5.38 19.18 -20.79
C PRO A 118 -6.72 18.55 -21.20
N PRO A 119 -7.80 18.73 -20.42
CA PRO A 119 -9.09 18.22 -20.84
C PRO A 119 -9.40 18.81 -22.21
N ILE A 120 -9.67 17.92 -23.17
CA ILE A 120 -10.19 18.30 -24.49
C ILE A 120 -11.60 18.85 -24.21
N ILE A 121 -11.68 20.10 -23.75
CA ILE A 121 -12.90 20.87 -23.74
C ILE A 121 -12.88 21.63 -25.06
N ALA A 122 -13.54 21.05 -26.05
CA ALA A 122 -14.10 21.73 -27.21
C ALA A 122 -15.53 21.21 -27.40
#